data_AF-A0AAT9GZJ2-F1
#
_entry.id   AF-A0AAT9GZJ2-F1
#
_cell.length_a   1.000
_cell.length_b   1.000
_cell.length_c   1.000
_cell.angle_alpha   90.00
_cell.angle_beta   90.00
_cell.angle_gamma   90.00
#
_symmetry.space_group_name_H-M   'P 1'
#
loop_
_entity.id
_entity.type
_entity.pdbx_description
1 polymer ?
#
loop_
_entity_poly.entity_id
_entity_poly.type
_entity_poly.pdbx_seq_one_letter_code
_entity_poly.pdbx_strand_id
1 'polypeptide(L)'
;MITEKTWEEFRKTGLLLLVNQFLHIFGWAIVINVSEEEKEKIVSAYPARVKFRGFDNKSTSEAYKNVSKYMTDNSKQLLQESEE
;
A
#
# COMPACT_ATOMS: atom_id res chain seq x y z
N MET A 1 -6.57 18.15 -8.91
CA MET A 1 -7.85 17.71 -8.30
C MET A 1 -7.54 16.63 -7.25
N ILE A 2 -8.23 16.56 -6.11
CA ILE A 2 -8.00 15.52 -5.09
C ILE A 2 -9.13 14.50 -5.16
N THR A 3 -8.79 13.23 -5.35
CA THR A 3 -9.74 12.11 -5.35
C THR A 3 -9.38 11.17 -4.21
N GLU A 4 -10.28 11.04 -3.23
CA GLU A 4 -10.11 10.10 -2.12
C GLU A 4 -10.14 8.65 -2.62
N LYS A 5 -9.26 7.81 -2.07
CA LYS A 5 -9.17 6.36 -2.33
C LYS A 5 -9.36 5.61 -1.02
N THR A 6 -10.02 4.46 -1.09
CA THR A 6 -10.21 3.64 0.11
C THR A 6 -8.90 2.94 0.50
N TRP A 7 -8.79 2.52 1.76
CA TRP A 7 -7.65 1.72 2.21
C TRP A 7 -7.58 0.37 1.49
N GLU A 8 -8.71 -0.19 1.09
CA GLU A 8 -8.77 -1.45 0.32
C GLU A 8 -8.17 -1.26 -1.06
N GLU A 9 -8.53 -0.18 -1.75
CA GLU A 9 -7.94 0.19 -3.03
C GLU A 9 -6.44 0.40 -2.89
N PHE A 10 -6.03 1.21 -1.91
CA PHE A 10 -4.62 1.50 -1.65
C PHE A 10 -3.82 0.23 -1.35
N ARG A 11 -4.33 -0.67 -0.49
CA ARG A 11 -3.68 -1.94 -0.17
C ARG A 11 -3.54 -2.85 -1.39
N LYS A 12 -4.55 -2.91 -2.25
CA LYS A 12 -4.54 -3.73 -3.48
C LYS A 12 -3.48 -3.29 -4.49
N THR A 13 -3.05 -2.02 -4.49
CA THR A 13 -1.96 -1.55 -5.35
C THR A 13 -0.59 -2.16 -4.99
N GLY A 14 -0.43 -2.71 -3.79
CA GLY A 14 0.89 -3.11 -3.25
C GLY A 14 1.72 -1.95 -2.70
N LEU A 15 1.30 -0.69 -2.88
CA LEU A 15 2.01 0.50 -2.40
C LEU A 15 2.11 0.56 -0.88
N LEU A 16 1.14 0.01 -0.14
CA LEU A 16 1.20 -0.04 1.32
C LEU A 16 2.48 -0.72 1.83
N LEU A 17 2.83 -1.87 1.27
CA LEU A 17 4.03 -2.60 1.66
C LEU A 17 5.28 -1.82 1.25
N LEU A 18 5.28 -1.24 0.04
CA LEU A 18 6.38 -0.43 -0.47
C LEU A 18 6.65 0.79 0.43
N VAL A 19 5.61 1.55 0.81
CA VAL A 19 5.72 2.68 1.73
C VAL A 19 6.21 2.21 3.10
N ASN A 20 5.69 1.08 3.60
CA ASN A 20 6.13 0.53 4.88
C ASN A 20 7.60 0.07 4.87
N GLN A 21 8.18 -0.32 3.72
CA GLN A 21 9.62 -0.59 3.65
C GLN A 21 10.44 0.65 4.03
N PHE A 22 10.03 1.84 3.58
CA PHE A 22 10.68 3.10 3.96
C PHE A 22 10.38 3.49 5.41
N LEU A 23 9.11 3.40 5.83
CA LEU A 23 8.74 3.76 7.20
C LEU A 23 9.44 2.87 8.24
N HIS A 24 9.65 1.59 7.93
CA HIS A 24 10.36 0.65 8.79
C HIS A 24 11.80 1.10 9.09
N ILE A 25 12.47 1.84 8.20
CA ILE A 25 13.80 2.43 8.46
C ILE A 25 13.74 3.34 9.69
N PHE A 26 12.66 4.11 9.80
CA PHE A 26 12.43 5.04 10.91
C PHE A 26 11.74 4.38 12.11
N GLY A 27 11.36 3.10 12.03
CA GLY A 27 10.58 2.41 13.06
C GLY A 27 9.12 2.78 13.12
N TRP A 28 8.56 3.13 11.96
CA TRP A 28 7.15 3.38 11.78
C TRP A 28 6.54 2.39 10.79
N ALA A 29 5.24 2.17 10.88
CA ALA A 29 4.47 1.46 9.88
C ALA A 29 3.04 2.03 9.83
N ILE A 30 2.40 1.98 8.67
CA ILE A 30 0.96 2.10 8.54
C ILE A 30 0.38 0.71 8.78
N VAL A 31 -0.46 0.59 9.81
CA VAL A 31 -1.16 -0.64 10.18
C VAL A 31 -2.59 -0.55 9.68
N ILE A 32 -3.08 -1.65 9.13
CA ILE A 32 -4.45 -1.80 8.66
C ILE A 32 -5.14 -2.84 9.53
N ASN A 33 -6.25 -2.44 10.16
CA ASN A 33 -7.13 -3.35 10.89
C ASN A 33 -8.15 -3.95 9.92
N VAL A 34 -8.18 -5.27 9.85
CA VAL A 34 -9.14 -6.02 9.02
C VAL A 34 -10.22 -6.59 9.94
N SER A 35 -11.47 -6.58 9.48
CA SER A 35 -12.60 -7.15 10.23
C SER A 35 -12.39 -8.64 10.50
N GLU A 36 -12.71 -9.08 11.71
CA GLU A 36 -12.72 -10.51 12.07
C GLU A 36 -13.89 -11.25 11.42
N GLU A 37 -15.03 -10.56 11.21
CA GLU A 37 -16.25 -11.12 10.65
C GLU A 37 -16.23 -11.15 9.11
N GLU A 38 -15.68 -10.11 8.49
CA GLU A 38 -15.61 -9.94 7.03
C GLU A 38 -14.15 -9.93 6.59
N LYS A 39 -13.64 -11.10 6.18
CA LYS A 39 -12.27 -11.22 5.65
C LYS A 39 -12.06 -10.19 4.54
N GLU A 40 -10.93 -9.46 4.64
CA GLU A 40 -10.48 -8.40 3.72
C GLU A 40 -11.11 -7.01 3.87
N LYS A 41 -12.20 -6.85 4.63
CA LYS A 41 -12.76 -5.52 4.91
C LYS A 41 -11.88 -4.74 5.87
N ILE A 42 -11.46 -3.55 5.48
CA ILE A 42 -10.62 -2.69 6.31
C ILE A 42 -11.52 -1.82 7.19
N VAL A 43 -11.31 -1.92 8.50
CA VAL A 43 -12.11 -1.19 9.50
C VAL A 43 -11.44 0.14 9.83
N SER A 44 -10.10 0.19 9.83
CA SER A 44 -9.32 1.40 10.09
C SER A 44 -7.87 1.24 9.65
N ALA A 45 -7.16 2.36 9.52
CA ALA A 45 -5.71 2.39 9.37
C ALA A 45 -5.10 3.48 10.25
N TYR A 46 -3.89 3.25 10.76
CA TYR A 46 -3.19 4.18 11.64
C TYR A 46 -1.67 4.00 11.56
N PRO A 47 -0.89 5.06 11.85
CA PRO A 47 0.56 4.92 11.99
C PRO A 47 0.90 4.30 13.35
N ALA A 48 1.91 3.42 13.38
CA ALA A 48 2.34 2.73 14.58
C ALA A 48 3.87 2.70 14.69
N ARG A 49 4.37 2.70 15.93
CA ARG A 49 5.77 2.41 16.23
C ARG A 49 6.04 0.92 16.16
N VAL A 50 7.07 0.53 15.42
CA VAL A 50 7.42 -0.88 15.20
C VAL A 50 8.91 -1.14 15.40
N LYS A 51 9.23 -2.37 15.81
CA LYS A 51 10.61 -2.83 16.02
C LYS A 51 11.17 -3.62 14.85
N PHE A 52 10.30 -4.12 13.96
CA PHE A 52 10.70 -4.89 12.78
C PHE A 52 11.24 -3.98 11.67
N ARG A 53 12.13 -4.55 10.84
CA ARG A 53 12.84 -3.89 9.75
C ARG A 53 12.65 -4.69 8.47
N GLY A 54 11.61 -4.32 7.71
CA GLY A 54 11.25 -4.99 6.45
C GLY A 54 10.15 -6.04 6.60
N PHE A 55 9.98 -6.82 5.54
CA PHE A 55 8.96 -7.87 5.39
C PHE A 55 9.62 -9.14 4.85
N ASP A 56 8.94 -10.27 4.94
CA ASP A 56 9.43 -11.51 4.32
C ASP A 56 9.39 -11.43 2.78
N ASN A 57 10.15 -12.33 2.15
CA ASN A 57 10.31 -12.36 0.71
C ASN A 57 9.01 -12.66 -0.04
N LYS A 58 8.10 -13.46 0.55
CA LYS A 58 6.84 -13.81 -0.10
C LYS A 58 5.93 -12.59 -0.16
N SER A 59 5.70 -11.92 0.96
CA SER A 59 4.90 -10.69 1.00
C SER A 59 5.49 -9.59 0.12
N THR A 60 6.82 -9.43 0.13
CA THR A 60 7.50 -8.46 -0.74
C THR A 60 7.31 -8.78 -2.22
N SER A 61 7.44 -10.05 -2.62
CA SER A 61 7.25 -10.48 -4.01
C SER A 61 5.81 -10.29 -4.49
N GLU A 62 4.82 -10.56 -3.63
CA GLU A 62 3.41 -10.32 -3.94
C GLU A 62 3.12 -8.82 -4.11
N ALA A 63 3.65 -7.98 -3.21
CA ALA A 63 3.48 -6.52 -3.32
C ALA A 63 4.09 -5.96 -4.61
N TYR A 64 5.29 -6.41 -5.01
CA TYR A 64 5.91 -5.94 -6.25
C TYR A 64 5.12 -6.35 -7.49
N LYS A 65 4.52 -7.55 -7.52
CA LYS A 65 3.61 -7.93 -8.61
C LYS A 65 2.39 -7.00 -8.69
N ASN A 66 1.81 -6.65 -7.54
CA ASN A 66 0.68 -5.74 -7.48
C ASN A 66 1.06 -4.32 -7.92
N VAL A 67 2.23 -3.83 -7.51
CA VAL A 67 2.76 -2.52 -7.95
C VAL A 67 2.98 -2.53 -9.46
N SER A 68 3.61 -3.56 -10.01
CA SER A 68 3.80 -3.66 -11.47
C SER A 68 2.48 -3.62 -12.22
N LYS A 69 1.46 -4.33 -11.73
CA LYS A 69 0.11 -4.28 -12.31
C LYS A 69 -0.50 -2.88 -12.22
N TYR A 70 -0.42 -2.24 -11.04
CA TYR A 70 -0.89 -0.86 -10.85
C TYR A 70 -0.23 0.11 -11.84
N MET A 71 1.09 0.00 -12.04
CA MET A 71 1.81 0.82 -13.00
C MET A 71 1.31 0.60 -14.43
N THR A 72 1.10 -0.65 -14.86
CA THR A 72 0.51 -0.94 -16.17
C THR A 72 -0.87 -0.30 -16.33
N ASP A 73 -1.75 -0.51 -15.35
CA ASP A 73 -3.15 -0.09 -15.40
C ASP A 73 -3.31 1.44 -15.39
N ASN A 74 -2.36 2.18 -14.79
CA ASN A 74 -2.49 3.63 -14.56
C ASN A 74 -1.49 4.48 -15.35
N SER A 75 -0.46 3.89 -15.97
CA SER A 75 0.63 4.61 -16.66
C SER A 75 0.18 5.67 -17.66
N LYS A 76 -0.85 5.40 -18.48
CA LYS A 76 -1.35 6.36 -19.48
C LYS A 76 -1.93 7.61 -18.84
N GLN A 77 -2.73 7.43 -17.78
CA GLN A 77 -3.31 8.53 -17.03
C GLN A 77 -2.22 9.33 -16.31
N LEU A 78 -1.27 8.64 -15.65
CA LEU A 78 -0.16 9.29 -14.96
C LEU A 78 0.71 10.12 -15.92
N LEU A 79 0.93 9.65 -17.16
CA LEU A 79 1.65 10.41 -18.18
C LEU A 79 0.87 11.67 -18.58
N GLN A 80 -0.42 11.53 -18.89
CA GLN A 80 -1.27 12.66 -19.22
C GLN A 80 -1.28 13.71 -18.10
N GLU A 81 -1.46 13.30 -16.84
CA GLU A 81 -1.44 14.19 -15.67
C GLU A 81 -0.09 14.89 -15.46
N SER A 82 1.01 14.32 -15.94
CA SER A 82 2.35 14.91 -15.82
C SER A 82 2.67 15.95 -16.91
N GLU A 83 1.87 15.98 -17.99
CA GLU A 83 1.99 16.92 -19.10
C GLU A 83 1.07 18.14 -18.95
N GLU A 84 0.18 18.13 -17.94
CA GLU A 84 -0.71 19.23 -17.53
C GLU A 84 -0.03 20.20 -16.55
#